data_AF-A0A5C4PIF2-F1
#
_entry.id   AF-A0A5C4PIF2-F1
#
_cell.length_a   1.000
_cell.length_b   1.000
_cell.length_c   1.000
_cell.angle_alpha   90.00
_cell.angle_beta   90.00
_cell.angle_gamma   90.00
#
_symmetry.space_group_name_H-M   'P 1'
#
loop_
_entity.id
_entity.type
_entity.pdbx_description
1 polymer ?
#
loop_
_entity_poly.entity_id
_entity_poly.type
_entity_poly.pdbx_seq_one_letter_code
_entity_poly.pdbx_strand_id
1 'polypeptide(L)'
;MNQLNDYTSLTDPLNVKIMELAPKEKRDGKKTNLFFTPDTAFDSKPLTLTTGSYPFTPIGSLGITQVDTTGKEWRHVVNQITNRHGLTSDYGNPDRADQLVLLDTLDAVKIKEAVARDKQFTKGSYFHPDVEQVFGTTNPVTTYAAQQVIERRAALCQPVPDPTALLYWNLLSSDPAAQAKLYNWLQTHGGISHKFSVNDRKSGNRIQNHFQNLENSNAIHFASETRGEYAAAKLLITVLGNEYQMKIGKASSGRTNGIDQIWVKRNLISGVVEEYIIVECKGSVDASLNEAKYGWQMSPCWVFYCLVGLLGTNGNLASTSTTDVFAKTTMVRKILDALINPGPPVVKGLVIQPMTKSVTAPNNIEMVDLGAYDLVEQYTNAAAGHSKFHNAQVFTGTLF
;
A
#
# COMPACT_ATOMS: atom_id res chain seq x y z
N MET A 1 10.94 -24.71 1.79
CA MET A 1 10.19 -23.47 2.08
C MET A 1 9.32 -23.77 3.28
N ASN A 2 9.48 -23.00 4.35
CA ASN A 2 8.73 -23.11 5.60
C ASN A 2 7.26 -22.77 5.36
N GLN A 3 6.35 -23.43 6.09
CA GLN A 3 4.90 -23.21 5.99
C GLN A 3 4.24 -23.38 7.37
N LEU A 4 3.16 -22.63 7.63
CA LEU A 4 2.31 -22.85 8.79
C LEU A 4 1.44 -24.09 8.60
N ASN A 5 1.08 -24.77 9.70
CA ASN A 5 0.14 -25.90 9.68
C ASN A 5 -1.29 -25.41 9.41
N ASP A 6 -1.66 -24.27 9.99
CA ASP A 6 -2.93 -23.60 9.78
C ASP A 6 -2.69 -22.08 9.70
N TYR A 7 -3.22 -21.42 8.68
CA TYR A 7 -3.09 -19.98 8.46
C TYR A 7 -4.24 -19.18 9.07
N THR A 8 -5.20 -19.85 9.71
CA THR A 8 -6.47 -19.27 10.17
C THR A 8 -6.64 -19.37 11.69
N SER A 9 -5.93 -20.30 12.35
CA SER A 9 -6.07 -20.55 13.77
C SER A 9 -4.97 -19.88 14.60
N LEU A 10 -5.37 -18.96 15.47
CA LEU A 10 -4.48 -18.38 16.49
C LEU A 10 -4.15 -19.37 17.62
N THR A 11 -4.85 -20.50 17.70
CA THR A 11 -4.63 -21.54 18.71
C THR A 11 -3.90 -22.76 18.15
N ASP A 12 -3.54 -22.74 16.87
CA ASP A 12 -2.65 -23.76 16.30
C ASP A 12 -1.32 -23.79 17.08
N PRO A 13 -0.82 -24.96 17.51
CA PRO A 13 0.36 -25.04 18.37
C PRO A 13 1.60 -24.35 17.80
N LEU A 14 1.81 -24.42 16.48
CA LEU A 14 2.94 -23.78 15.83
C LEU A 14 2.77 -22.26 15.85
N ASN A 15 1.58 -21.76 15.51
CA ASN A 15 1.28 -20.32 15.55
C ASN A 15 1.40 -19.73 16.97
N VAL A 16 0.88 -20.43 17.98
CA VAL A 16 1.03 -20.04 19.38
C VAL A 16 2.51 -19.92 19.73
N LYS A 17 3.32 -20.92 19.37
CA LYS A 17 4.74 -20.91 19.71
C LYS A 17 5.53 -19.83 18.97
N ILE A 18 5.20 -19.55 17.70
CA ILE A 18 5.78 -18.43 16.96
C ILE A 18 5.43 -17.10 17.66
N MET A 19 4.18 -16.88 18.07
CA MET A 19 3.77 -15.67 18.77
C MET A 19 4.44 -15.51 20.14
N GLU A 20 4.70 -16.60 20.87
CA GLU A 20 5.45 -16.56 22.13
C GLU A 20 6.89 -16.07 21.94
N LEU A 21 7.54 -16.47 20.84
CA LEU A 21 8.93 -16.17 20.54
C LEU A 21 9.13 -14.88 19.74
N ALA A 22 8.07 -14.37 19.10
CA ALA A 22 8.12 -13.18 18.27
C ALA A 22 8.43 -11.92 19.10
N PRO A 23 9.30 -11.02 18.60
CA PRO A 23 9.53 -9.74 19.24
C PRO A 23 8.23 -8.97 19.42
N LYS A 24 8.05 -8.45 20.62
CA LYS A 24 6.84 -7.74 21.08
C LYS A 24 7.05 -6.24 21.08
N GLU A 25 8.30 -5.81 21.07
CA GLU A 25 8.69 -4.42 20.97
C GLU A 25 8.52 -3.92 19.54
N LYS A 26 8.07 -2.67 19.40
CA LYS A 26 8.12 -1.95 18.14
C LYS A 26 9.58 -1.63 17.82
N ARG A 27 9.96 -1.72 16.55
CA ARG A 27 11.27 -1.26 16.07
C ARG A 27 11.34 0.26 16.06
N ASP A 28 12.52 0.81 16.35
CA ASP A 28 12.72 2.28 16.40
C ASP A 28 12.56 2.95 15.03
N GLY A 29 12.83 2.21 13.95
CA GLY A 29 12.57 2.60 12.57
C GLY A 29 13.36 3.83 12.09
N LYS A 30 13.34 4.07 10.78
CA LYS A 30 13.94 5.25 10.14
C LYS A 30 12.87 6.32 9.96
N LYS A 31 13.07 7.48 10.58
CA LYS A 31 12.14 8.62 10.48
C LYS A 31 12.43 9.47 9.25
N THR A 32 11.38 9.78 8.51
CA THR A 32 11.39 10.67 7.36
C THR A 32 10.27 11.68 7.53
N ASN A 33 10.63 12.97 7.51
CA ASN A 33 9.67 14.07 7.60
C ASN A 33 9.47 14.65 6.21
N LEU A 34 8.21 14.69 5.78
CA LEU A 34 7.80 15.31 4.54
C LEU A 34 7.35 16.75 4.82
N PHE A 35 8.00 17.69 4.14
CA PHE A 35 7.71 19.12 4.19
C PHE A 35 7.10 19.55 2.87
N PHE A 36 6.04 20.34 2.96
CA PHE A 36 5.34 20.85 1.80
C PHE A 36 5.67 22.33 1.66
N THR A 37 6.14 22.73 0.48
CA THR A 37 6.42 24.13 0.16
C THR A 37 5.96 24.44 -1.27
N PRO A 38 5.41 25.65 -1.52
CA PRO A 38 5.15 26.10 -2.88
C PRO A 38 6.43 26.44 -3.65
N ASP A 39 7.56 26.64 -2.96
CA ASP A 39 8.84 27.02 -3.55
C ASP A 39 9.75 25.79 -3.75
N THR A 40 10.44 25.72 -4.88
CA THR A 40 11.46 24.69 -5.16
C THR A 40 12.70 24.77 -4.26
N ALA A 41 12.78 25.79 -3.38
CA ALA A 41 13.87 26.03 -2.46
C ALA A 41 13.51 25.55 -1.03
N PHE A 42 14.34 24.67 -0.46
CA PHE A 42 14.15 24.03 0.86
C PHE A 42 14.15 25.00 2.06
N ASP A 43 14.63 26.23 1.87
CA ASP A 43 14.69 27.29 2.89
C ASP A 43 13.49 28.25 2.86
N SER A 44 12.50 27.97 2.01
CA SER A 44 11.22 28.67 2.03
C SER A 44 10.49 28.38 3.34
N LYS A 45 9.72 29.36 3.82
CA LYS A 45 8.93 29.18 5.05
C LYS A 45 8.02 27.95 4.88
N PRO A 46 7.89 27.07 5.90
CA PRO A 46 6.93 25.98 5.86
C PRO A 46 5.56 26.50 5.44
N LEU A 47 4.87 25.77 4.56
CA LEU A 47 3.52 26.13 4.13
C LEU A 47 2.67 26.30 5.39
N THR A 48 2.33 27.54 5.73
CA THR A 48 1.51 27.82 6.89
C THR A 48 0.11 27.44 6.48
N LEU A 49 -0.36 26.31 6.99
CA LEU A 49 -1.75 25.89 6.84
C LEU A 49 -2.59 26.93 7.59
N THR A 50 -3.03 27.96 6.89
CA THR A 50 -3.76 29.07 7.51
C THR A 50 -5.08 28.53 8.04
N THR A 51 -5.30 28.78 9.32
CA THR A 51 -6.57 28.59 10.03
C THR A 51 -7.75 29.07 9.18
N GLY A 52 -8.52 28.14 8.61
CA GLY A 52 -9.85 28.44 8.08
C GLY A 52 -10.14 28.10 6.62
N SER A 53 -9.14 27.81 5.79
CA SER A 53 -9.36 27.51 4.36
C SER A 53 -8.89 26.11 4.02
N TYR A 54 -9.78 25.33 3.41
CA TYR A 54 -9.49 24.02 2.82
C TYR A 54 -8.20 24.08 1.98
N PRO A 55 -7.10 23.40 2.35
CA PRO A 55 -5.90 23.45 1.55
C PRO A 55 -6.05 22.44 0.39
N PHE A 56 -6.79 22.85 -0.64
CA PHE A 56 -6.51 22.44 -2.01
C PHE A 56 -5.23 23.16 -2.46
N THR A 57 -4.11 22.88 -1.81
CA THR A 57 -2.83 23.42 -2.27
C THR A 57 -2.17 22.30 -3.05
N PRO A 58 -2.32 22.24 -4.39
CA PRO A 58 -1.43 21.44 -5.21
C PRO A 58 0.00 21.86 -4.87
N ILE A 59 0.75 20.94 -4.29
CA ILE A 59 2.10 21.23 -3.82
C ILE A 59 3.03 21.16 -5.03
N GLY A 60 3.62 22.30 -5.40
CA GLY A 60 4.58 22.38 -6.51
C GLY A 60 5.85 21.56 -6.29
N SER A 61 6.29 21.36 -5.03
CA SER A 61 7.47 20.56 -4.68
C SER A 61 7.41 19.99 -3.26
N LEU A 62 7.87 18.75 -3.09
CA LEU A 62 7.97 18.08 -1.80
C LEU A 62 9.42 18.15 -1.28
N GLY A 63 9.64 18.82 -0.15
CA GLY A 63 10.91 18.75 0.57
C GLY A 63 10.94 17.52 1.46
N ILE A 64 11.93 16.64 1.32
CA ILE A 64 12.09 15.46 2.15
C ILE A 64 13.32 15.65 3.04
N THR A 65 13.11 15.55 4.35
CA THR A 65 14.19 15.45 5.34
C THR A 65 14.20 14.05 5.92
N GLN A 66 15.36 13.42 5.91
CA GLN A 66 15.57 12.11 6.48
C GLN A 66 16.63 12.18 7.56
N VAL A 67 16.34 11.62 8.73
CA VAL A 67 17.31 11.51 9.82
C VAL A 67 17.70 10.05 9.93
N ASP A 68 19.00 9.76 9.85
CA ASP A 68 19.49 8.40 10.06
C ASP A 68 19.62 8.05 11.55
N THR A 69 19.95 6.78 11.83
CA THR A 69 20.07 6.25 13.19
C THR A 69 21.22 6.87 13.99
N THR A 70 22.12 7.61 13.34
CA THR A 70 23.22 8.36 13.98
C THR A 70 22.89 9.83 14.21
N GLY A 71 21.66 10.25 13.87
CA GLY A 71 21.19 11.63 13.99
C GLY A 71 21.62 12.54 12.85
N LYS A 72 22.24 12.01 11.78
CA LYS A 72 22.63 12.81 10.63
C LYS A 72 21.43 13.06 9.73
N GLU A 73 21.24 14.32 9.37
CA GLU A 73 20.12 14.81 8.57
C GLU A 73 20.50 14.89 7.08
N TRP A 74 19.65 14.34 6.23
CA TRP A 74 19.76 14.35 4.77
C TRP A 74 18.55 15.08 4.18
N ARG A 75 18.79 16.00 3.25
CA ARG A 75 17.75 16.85 2.65
C ARG A 75 17.74 16.70 1.13
N HIS A 76 16.55 16.54 0.54
CA HIS A 76 16.37 16.53 -0.92
C HIS A 76 14.96 16.98 -1.31
N VAL A 77 14.82 17.54 -2.52
CA VAL A 77 13.53 17.94 -3.09
C VAL A 77 13.08 16.90 -4.12
N VAL A 78 11.81 16.50 -4.03
CA VAL A 78 11.14 15.65 -5.03
C VAL A 78 10.01 16.47 -5.66
N ASN A 79 10.05 16.64 -6.98
CA ASN A 79 8.91 17.21 -7.70
C ASN A 79 7.72 16.26 -7.58
N GLN A 80 6.51 16.79 -7.39
CA GLN A 80 5.32 15.98 -7.19
C GLN A 80 5.20 14.91 -8.29
N ILE A 81 5.18 13.65 -7.89
CA ILE A 81 4.90 12.53 -8.81
C ILE A 81 3.38 12.48 -8.98
N THR A 82 2.94 12.48 -10.24
CA THR A 82 1.53 12.46 -10.61
C THR A 82 0.87 11.17 -10.11
N ASN A 83 -0.27 11.27 -9.42
CA ASN A 83 -1.05 10.09 -9.06
C ASN A 83 -1.53 9.36 -10.33
N ARG A 84 -1.02 8.16 -10.55
CA ARG A 84 -1.44 7.33 -11.70
C ARG A 84 -2.90 6.86 -11.64
N HIS A 85 -3.59 7.05 -10.53
CA HIS A 85 -5.00 6.68 -10.35
C HIS A 85 -5.95 7.87 -10.47
N GLY A 86 -5.47 9.11 -10.60
CA GLY A 86 -6.35 10.27 -10.79
C GLY A 86 -6.85 10.39 -12.22
N LEU A 87 -8.10 10.80 -12.45
CA LEU A 87 -8.66 11.07 -13.80
C LEU A 87 -7.90 12.22 -14.51
N THR A 88 -7.32 11.92 -15.68
CA THR A 88 -6.53 12.85 -16.50
C THR A 88 -7.33 13.58 -17.56
N SER A 89 -8.57 13.20 -17.83
CA SER A 89 -9.42 13.94 -18.77
C SER A 89 -9.71 15.37 -18.30
N ASP A 90 -9.50 15.64 -17.02
CA ASP A 90 -9.99 16.86 -16.36
C ASP A 90 -8.83 17.79 -16.02
N TYR A 91 -7.88 18.01 -16.95
CA TYR A 91 -6.62 18.73 -16.68
C TYR A 91 -6.77 20.12 -16.05
N GLY A 92 -7.93 20.77 -16.21
CA GLY A 92 -8.25 22.08 -15.61
C GLY A 92 -9.10 22.04 -14.35
N ASN A 93 -9.47 20.87 -13.83
CA ASN A 93 -10.29 20.77 -12.64
C ASN A 93 -9.42 20.95 -11.37
N PRO A 94 -9.71 21.91 -10.48
CA PRO A 94 -8.99 22.06 -9.22
C PRO A 94 -9.21 20.89 -8.24
N ASP A 95 -10.23 20.05 -8.46
CA ASP A 95 -10.67 18.99 -7.56
C ASP A 95 -10.06 17.59 -7.85
N ARG A 96 -8.97 17.50 -8.62
CA ARG A 96 -8.47 16.21 -9.11
C ARG A 96 -7.85 15.34 -8.02
N ALA A 97 -8.11 14.03 -8.10
CA ALA A 97 -7.51 13.04 -7.22
C ALA A 97 -5.99 12.90 -7.39
N ASP A 98 -5.38 13.49 -8.43
CA ASP A 98 -3.93 13.42 -8.65
C ASP A 98 -3.09 14.42 -7.87
N GLN A 99 -3.75 15.35 -7.21
CA GLN A 99 -3.13 16.23 -6.25
C GLN A 99 -2.95 15.53 -4.91
N LEU A 100 -1.85 15.83 -4.22
CA LEU A 100 -1.71 15.45 -2.82
C LEU A 100 -2.55 16.43 -1.98
N VAL A 101 -3.57 15.90 -1.30
CA VAL A 101 -4.44 16.67 -0.41
C VAL A 101 -4.19 16.21 1.02
N LEU A 102 -3.80 17.16 1.87
CA LEU A 102 -3.54 16.91 3.28
C LEU A 102 -4.65 17.57 4.09
N LEU A 103 -5.25 16.82 5.00
CA LEU A 103 -6.37 17.31 5.81
C LEU A 103 -5.82 17.91 7.10
N ASP A 104 -5.61 19.22 7.11
CA ASP A 104 -5.31 19.97 8.34
C ASP A 104 -6.59 20.44 9.02
N THR A 105 -7.44 19.47 9.36
CA THR A 105 -8.70 19.73 10.05
C THR A 105 -9.15 18.48 10.80
N LEU A 106 -9.85 18.69 11.90
CA LEU A 106 -10.63 17.66 12.61
C LEU A 106 -12.12 17.74 12.28
N ASP A 107 -12.51 18.65 11.38
CA ASP A 107 -13.89 18.80 10.93
C ASP A 107 -14.31 17.59 10.09
N ALA A 108 -15.19 16.78 10.65
CA ALA A 108 -15.68 15.56 10.02
C ALA A 108 -16.37 15.82 8.68
N VAL A 109 -17.07 16.95 8.51
CA VAL A 109 -17.75 17.30 7.26
C VAL A 109 -16.71 17.53 6.17
N LYS A 110 -15.68 18.32 6.49
CA LYS A 110 -14.59 18.61 5.54
C LYS A 110 -13.79 17.36 5.16
N ILE A 111 -13.55 16.49 6.14
CA ILE A 111 -12.87 15.22 5.87
C ILE A 111 -13.72 14.36 4.91
N LYS A 112 -15.04 14.27 5.14
CA LYS A 112 -15.94 13.49 4.27
C LYS A 112 -16.01 14.03 2.85
N GLU A 113 -16.18 15.34 2.69
CA GLU A 113 -16.19 16.01 1.38
C GLU A 113 -14.90 15.76 0.60
N ALA A 114 -13.73 15.87 1.24
CA ALA A 114 -12.44 15.59 0.60
C ALA A 114 -12.31 14.12 0.16
N VAL A 115 -12.73 13.19 1.01
CA VAL A 115 -12.73 11.75 0.70
C VAL A 115 -13.71 11.44 -0.44
N ALA A 116 -14.91 12.01 -0.42
CA ALA A 116 -15.94 11.82 -1.43
C ALA A 116 -15.49 12.34 -2.81
N ARG A 117 -14.84 13.51 -2.83
CA ARG A 117 -14.22 14.08 -4.03
C ARG A 117 -13.16 13.13 -4.61
N ASP A 118 -12.19 12.73 -3.81
CA ASP A 118 -11.10 11.87 -4.30
C ASP A 118 -11.59 10.48 -4.72
N LYS A 119 -12.63 9.94 -4.06
CA LYS A 119 -13.34 8.75 -4.50
C LYS A 119 -13.89 8.91 -5.93
N GLN A 120 -14.52 10.05 -6.23
CA GLN A 120 -15.09 10.31 -7.56
C GLN A 120 -14.00 10.40 -8.63
N PHE A 121 -12.84 10.99 -8.31
CA PHE A 121 -11.76 11.20 -9.28
C PHE A 121 -10.69 10.11 -9.30
N THR A 122 -10.81 9.06 -8.47
CA THR A 122 -9.92 7.90 -8.47
C THR A 122 -10.44 6.81 -9.39
N LYS A 123 -9.58 6.32 -10.29
CA LYS A 123 -9.88 5.19 -11.18
C LYS A 123 -8.75 4.16 -11.24
N GLY A 124 -9.07 3.01 -11.85
CA GLY A 124 -8.09 2.02 -12.27
C GLY A 124 -7.05 2.60 -13.23
N SER A 125 -5.85 2.02 -13.18
CA SER A 125 -4.63 2.40 -13.90
C SER A 125 -4.75 2.79 -15.38
N TYR A 126 -3.97 3.79 -15.79
CA TYR A 126 -3.66 4.10 -17.21
C TYR A 126 -2.86 3.01 -17.92
N PHE A 127 -2.18 2.13 -17.19
CA PHE A 127 -1.37 1.06 -17.79
C PHE A 127 -2.22 -0.07 -18.38
N HIS A 128 -3.54 -0.01 -18.23
CA HIS A 128 -4.49 -0.86 -18.94
C HIS A 128 -5.72 -0.02 -19.31
N PRO A 129 -5.62 0.84 -20.35
CA PRO A 129 -6.68 1.76 -20.70
C PRO A 129 -7.95 1.03 -21.14
N ASP A 130 -9.09 1.72 -21.05
CA ASP A 130 -10.30 1.31 -21.76
C ASP A 130 -10.07 1.52 -23.25
N VAL A 131 -10.09 0.44 -24.01
CA VAL A 131 -9.70 0.42 -25.43
C VAL A 131 -10.65 1.22 -26.30
N GLU A 132 -11.95 1.07 -26.08
CA GLU A 132 -12.97 1.75 -26.89
C GLU A 132 -12.90 3.26 -26.63
N GLN A 133 -12.82 3.65 -25.36
CA GLN A 133 -12.77 5.05 -24.95
C GLN A 133 -11.46 5.74 -25.37
N VAL A 134 -10.32 5.09 -25.21
CA VAL A 134 -9.00 5.72 -25.42
C VAL A 134 -8.60 5.72 -26.90
N PHE A 135 -8.90 4.65 -27.63
CA PHE A 135 -8.49 4.54 -29.03
C PHE A 135 -9.60 4.94 -30.01
N GLY A 136 -10.86 5.03 -29.56
CA GLY A 136 -11.97 5.53 -30.36
C GLY A 136 -12.46 4.52 -31.41
N THR A 137 -12.26 3.23 -31.16
CA THR A 137 -12.76 2.14 -32.01
C THR A 137 -14.07 1.60 -31.46
N THR A 138 -15.10 1.54 -32.30
CA THR A 138 -16.38 0.86 -32.01
C THR A 138 -16.54 -0.44 -32.80
N ASN A 139 -15.59 -0.76 -33.69
CA ASN A 139 -15.59 -2.02 -34.43
C ASN A 139 -15.11 -3.16 -33.51
N PRO A 140 -15.91 -4.23 -33.31
CA PRO A 140 -15.57 -5.30 -32.38
C PRO A 140 -14.23 -6.00 -32.67
N VAL A 141 -13.86 -6.12 -33.95
CA VAL A 141 -12.63 -6.82 -34.37
C VAL A 141 -11.39 -5.99 -34.01
N THR A 142 -11.40 -4.70 -34.33
CA THR A 142 -10.29 -3.79 -34.03
C THR A 142 -10.19 -3.51 -32.53
N THR A 143 -11.33 -3.38 -31.84
CA THR A 143 -11.36 -3.29 -30.38
C THR A 143 -10.75 -4.53 -29.74
N TYR A 144 -11.14 -5.73 -30.17
CA TYR A 144 -10.57 -6.97 -29.66
C TYR A 144 -9.06 -7.07 -29.96
N ALA A 145 -8.63 -6.74 -31.18
CA ALA A 145 -7.21 -6.74 -31.54
C ALA A 145 -6.39 -5.78 -30.66
N ALA A 146 -6.89 -4.57 -30.39
CA ALA A 146 -6.24 -3.60 -29.52
C ALA A 146 -6.16 -4.08 -28.06
N GLN A 147 -7.22 -4.73 -27.54
CA GLN A 147 -7.18 -5.39 -26.24
C GLN A 147 -6.08 -6.45 -26.19
N GLN A 148 -5.99 -7.31 -27.21
CA GLN A 148 -4.97 -8.37 -27.26
C GLN A 148 -3.54 -7.81 -27.39
N VAL A 149 -3.34 -6.69 -28.10
CA VAL A 149 -2.06 -5.97 -28.14
C VAL A 149 -1.70 -5.41 -26.77
N ILE A 150 -2.63 -4.78 -26.05
CA ILE A 150 -2.35 -4.28 -24.69
C ILE A 150 -2.01 -5.42 -23.73
N GLU A 151 -2.70 -6.56 -23.82
CA GLU A 151 -2.40 -7.75 -23.03
C GLU A 151 -1.00 -8.31 -23.31
N ARG A 152 -0.53 -8.20 -24.56
CA ARG A 152 0.76 -8.74 -25.02
C ARG A 152 1.85 -7.69 -25.22
N ARG A 153 1.63 -6.44 -24.84
CA ARG A 153 2.54 -5.30 -25.13
C ARG A 153 4.00 -5.54 -24.73
N ALA A 154 4.25 -6.19 -23.59
CA ALA A 154 5.61 -6.49 -23.17
C ALA A 154 6.30 -7.49 -24.11
N ALA A 155 5.55 -8.43 -24.70
CA ALA A 155 6.02 -9.37 -25.71
C ALA A 155 6.14 -8.72 -27.10
N LEU A 156 5.30 -7.73 -27.40
CA LEU A 156 5.39 -6.93 -28.63
C LEU A 156 6.63 -6.01 -28.63
N CYS A 157 7.01 -5.47 -27.47
CA CYS A 157 8.14 -4.56 -27.32
C CYS A 157 9.49 -5.26 -27.06
N GLN A 158 9.58 -6.58 -27.22
CA GLN A 158 10.85 -7.31 -27.15
C GLN A 158 11.71 -7.06 -28.40
N PRO A 159 13.04 -7.29 -28.35
CA PRO A 159 13.91 -7.20 -29.53
C PRO A 159 13.44 -8.08 -30.70
N VAL A 160 12.88 -9.26 -30.37
CA VAL A 160 12.15 -10.11 -31.30
C VAL A 160 10.72 -10.22 -30.79
N PRO A 161 9.76 -9.52 -31.42
CA PRO A 161 8.37 -9.53 -30.96
C PRO A 161 7.73 -10.91 -31.09
N ASP A 162 6.85 -11.23 -30.14
CA ASP A 162 6.05 -12.45 -30.20
C ASP A 162 5.15 -12.47 -31.47
N PRO A 163 5.12 -13.57 -32.25
CA PRO A 163 4.32 -13.64 -33.49
C PRO A 163 2.83 -13.45 -33.27
N THR A 164 2.28 -13.92 -32.14
CA THR A 164 0.87 -13.73 -31.81
C THR A 164 0.57 -12.26 -31.54
N ALA A 165 1.45 -11.58 -30.81
CA ALA A 165 1.32 -10.14 -30.58
C ALA A 165 1.38 -9.33 -31.88
N LEU A 166 2.28 -9.71 -32.81
CA LEU A 166 2.39 -9.11 -34.14
C LEU A 166 1.13 -9.33 -35.00
N LEU A 167 0.51 -10.52 -34.93
CA LEU A 167 -0.74 -10.78 -35.66
C LEU A 167 -1.85 -9.83 -35.23
N TYR A 168 -2.04 -9.62 -33.93
CA TYR A 168 -3.03 -8.65 -33.44
C TYR A 168 -2.66 -7.21 -33.78
N TRP A 169 -1.38 -6.86 -33.76
CA TRP A 169 -0.91 -5.56 -34.24
C TRP A 169 -1.26 -5.33 -35.72
N ASN A 170 -1.08 -6.34 -36.55
CA ASN A 170 -1.40 -6.27 -37.98
C ASN A 170 -2.92 -6.21 -38.23
N LEU A 171 -3.74 -6.88 -37.42
CA LEU A 171 -5.20 -6.76 -37.52
C LEU A 171 -5.69 -5.31 -37.29
N LEU A 172 -4.96 -4.52 -36.51
CA LEU A 172 -5.25 -3.10 -36.32
C LEU A 172 -4.95 -2.23 -37.53
N SER A 173 -4.23 -2.72 -38.55
CA SER A 173 -3.96 -1.93 -39.76
C SER A 173 -5.24 -1.57 -40.54
N SER A 174 -6.35 -2.27 -40.25
CA SER A 174 -7.68 -1.95 -40.78
C SER A 174 -8.28 -0.67 -40.18
N ASP A 175 -7.73 -0.15 -39.07
CA ASP A 175 -8.07 1.14 -38.46
C ASP A 175 -6.78 1.92 -38.09
N PRO A 176 -6.19 2.65 -39.06
CA PRO A 176 -4.93 3.37 -38.86
C PRO A 176 -4.97 4.42 -37.75
N ALA A 177 -6.14 5.02 -37.48
CA ALA A 177 -6.29 6.04 -36.45
C ALA A 177 -6.22 5.43 -35.05
N ALA A 178 -6.90 4.30 -34.83
CA ALA A 178 -6.79 3.55 -33.57
C ALA A 178 -5.37 3.00 -33.38
N GLN A 179 -4.76 2.46 -34.45
CA GLN A 179 -3.40 1.93 -34.41
C GLN A 179 -2.37 3.01 -34.03
N ALA A 180 -2.47 4.22 -34.57
CA ALA A 180 -1.56 5.33 -34.24
C ALA A 180 -1.67 5.76 -32.77
N LYS A 181 -2.90 5.85 -32.22
CA LYS A 181 -3.09 6.16 -30.80
C LYS A 181 -2.53 5.07 -29.90
N LEU A 182 -2.74 3.80 -30.27
CA LEU A 182 -2.17 2.67 -29.53
C LEU A 182 -0.64 2.65 -29.60
N TYR A 183 -0.05 2.97 -30.75
CA TYR A 183 1.39 3.10 -30.91
C TYR A 183 1.99 4.12 -29.93
N ASN A 184 1.42 5.33 -29.88
CA ASN A 184 1.86 6.38 -28.96
C ASN A 184 1.76 5.95 -27.49
N TRP A 185 0.69 5.24 -27.14
CA TRP A 185 0.53 4.68 -25.80
C TRP A 185 1.59 3.61 -25.49
N LEU A 186 1.90 2.73 -26.44
CA LEU A 186 2.94 1.69 -26.30
C LEU A 186 4.35 2.29 -26.13
N GLN A 187 4.66 3.41 -26.76
CA GLN A 187 5.95 4.09 -26.56
C GLN A 187 6.16 4.48 -25.09
N THR A 188 5.08 4.80 -24.38
CA THR A 188 5.15 5.23 -22.96
C THR A 188 5.00 4.06 -21.99
N HIS A 189 4.20 3.05 -22.33
CA HIS A 189 3.76 2.00 -21.37
C HIS A 189 4.02 0.56 -21.82
N GLY A 190 4.59 0.36 -23.01
CA GLY A 190 4.79 -0.96 -23.62
C GLY A 190 5.70 -1.89 -22.82
N GLY A 191 6.68 -1.34 -22.09
CA GLY A 191 7.60 -2.10 -21.24
C GLY A 191 7.00 -2.62 -19.92
N ILE A 192 5.80 -2.17 -19.55
CA ILE A 192 5.16 -2.59 -18.28
C ILE A 192 4.47 -3.94 -18.50
N SER A 193 4.67 -4.90 -17.59
CA SER A 193 4.00 -6.21 -17.68
C SER A 193 2.49 -6.12 -17.57
N HIS A 194 1.77 -6.95 -18.34
CA HIS A 194 0.31 -7.09 -18.21
C HIS A 194 -0.11 -7.44 -16.78
N LYS A 195 0.65 -8.32 -16.12
CA LYS A 195 0.44 -8.69 -14.71
C LYS A 195 0.50 -7.49 -13.77
N PHE A 196 1.45 -6.56 -13.96
CA PHE A 196 1.50 -5.33 -13.19
C PHE A 196 0.22 -4.52 -13.41
N SER A 197 -0.13 -4.22 -14.66
CA SER A 197 -1.26 -3.34 -14.98
C SER A 197 -2.61 -3.88 -14.51
N VAL A 198 -2.85 -5.19 -14.61
CA VAL A 198 -4.09 -5.79 -14.08
C VAL A 198 -4.18 -5.61 -12.57
N ASN A 199 -3.08 -5.82 -11.86
CA ASN A 199 -3.07 -5.60 -10.42
C ASN A 199 -3.18 -4.11 -10.06
N ASP A 200 -2.68 -3.23 -10.92
CA ASP A 200 -2.77 -1.79 -10.75
C ASP A 200 -4.19 -1.26 -10.97
N ARG A 201 -4.91 -1.77 -11.99
CA ARG A 201 -6.34 -1.51 -12.16
C ARG A 201 -7.14 -1.96 -10.93
N LYS A 202 -6.86 -3.16 -10.42
CA LYS A 202 -7.45 -3.66 -9.16
C LYS A 202 -7.09 -2.78 -7.96
N SER A 203 -5.88 -2.23 -7.93
CA SER A 203 -5.45 -1.27 -6.89
C SER A 203 -6.30 -0.01 -6.93
N GLY A 204 -6.47 0.63 -8.08
CA GLY A 204 -7.33 1.81 -8.22
C GLY A 204 -8.76 1.58 -7.74
N ASN A 205 -9.38 0.45 -8.11
CA ASN A 205 -10.71 0.09 -7.61
C ASN A 205 -10.73 -0.11 -6.08
N ARG A 206 -9.67 -0.71 -5.50
CA ARG A 206 -9.57 -0.86 -4.04
C ARG A 206 -9.40 0.47 -3.34
N ILE A 207 -8.64 1.41 -3.90
CA ILE A 207 -8.45 2.75 -3.35
C ILE A 207 -9.79 3.52 -3.39
N GLN A 208 -10.52 3.44 -4.50
CA GLN A 208 -11.84 4.04 -4.60
C GLN A 208 -12.82 3.45 -3.56
N ASN A 209 -12.84 2.12 -3.40
CA ASN A 209 -13.65 1.46 -2.38
C ASN A 209 -13.20 1.82 -0.96
N HIS A 210 -11.89 1.95 -0.73
CA HIS A 210 -11.33 2.39 0.54
C HIS A 210 -11.83 3.79 0.90
N PHE A 211 -11.79 4.74 -0.04
CA PHE A 211 -12.36 6.08 0.16
C PHE A 211 -13.87 6.04 0.39
N GLN A 212 -14.62 5.21 -0.35
CA GLN A 212 -16.05 5.02 -0.09
C GLN A 212 -16.35 4.50 1.32
N ASN A 213 -15.53 3.56 1.82
CA ASN A 213 -15.69 3.00 3.16
C ASN A 213 -15.27 4.00 4.26
N LEU A 214 -14.27 4.83 3.98
CA LEU A 214 -13.86 5.94 4.84
C LEU A 214 -14.97 6.98 4.96
N GLU A 215 -15.56 7.41 3.84
CA GLU A 215 -16.69 8.34 3.79
C GLU A 215 -17.89 7.85 4.61
N ASN A 216 -18.20 6.55 4.50
CA ASN A 216 -19.31 5.88 5.17
C ASN A 216 -18.99 5.45 6.60
N SER A 217 -17.78 5.72 7.11
CA SER A 217 -17.39 5.26 8.44
C SER A 217 -18.18 5.97 9.54
N ASN A 218 -18.60 5.20 10.54
CA ASN A 218 -19.24 5.66 11.77
C ASN A 218 -18.33 5.50 13.00
N ALA A 219 -17.01 5.50 12.80
CA ALA A 219 -16.05 5.34 13.88
C ALA A 219 -16.21 6.43 14.96
N ILE A 220 -16.01 6.07 16.23
CA ILE A 220 -16.11 7.01 17.36
C ILE A 220 -15.12 8.16 17.19
N HIS A 221 -13.90 7.85 16.72
CA HIS A 221 -12.87 8.82 16.40
C HIS A 221 -12.77 9.07 14.89
N PHE A 222 -13.92 9.21 14.23
CA PHE A 222 -14.04 9.38 12.77
C PHE A 222 -13.01 10.37 12.21
N ALA A 223 -12.95 11.59 12.77
CA ALA A 223 -12.09 12.63 12.23
C ALA A 223 -10.61 12.24 12.24
N SER A 224 -10.09 11.63 13.31
CA SER A 224 -8.69 11.24 13.38
C SER A 224 -8.39 9.95 12.63
N GLU A 225 -9.23 8.93 12.72
CA GLU A 225 -9.02 7.65 12.02
C GLU A 225 -9.12 7.84 10.50
N THR A 226 -10.21 8.46 10.03
CA THR A 226 -10.46 8.66 8.61
C THR A 226 -9.40 9.54 7.97
N ARG A 227 -8.98 10.60 8.67
CA ARG A 227 -7.89 11.47 8.21
C ARG A 227 -6.57 10.71 8.07
N GLY A 228 -6.20 9.92 9.07
CA GLY A 228 -4.95 9.16 9.06
C GLY A 228 -4.89 8.22 7.87
N GLU A 229 -5.93 7.40 7.71
CA GLU A 229 -6.03 6.44 6.61
C GLU A 229 -6.07 7.14 5.23
N TYR A 230 -6.86 8.20 5.10
CA TYR A 230 -6.93 8.99 3.86
C TYR A 230 -5.57 9.56 3.47
N ALA A 231 -4.88 10.24 4.40
CA ALA A 231 -3.58 10.85 4.15
C ALA A 231 -2.51 9.80 3.78
N ALA A 232 -2.50 8.66 4.47
CA ALA A 232 -1.61 7.54 4.16
C ALA A 232 -1.82 7.02 2.74
N ALA A 233 -3.08 6.81 2.33
CA ALA A 233 -3.39 6.35 0.99
C ALA A 233 -2.98 7.38 -0.07
N LYS A 234 -3.21 8.67 0.18
CA LYS A 234 -2.81 9.75 -0.71
C LYS A 234 -1.29 9.84 -0.87
N LEU A 235 -0.53 9.71 0.21
CA LEU A 235 0.94 9.70 0.15
C LEU A 235 1.47 8.47 -0.60
N LEU A 236 0.89 7.30 -0.37
CA LEU A 236 1.34 6.07 -1.03
C LEU A 236 1.12 6.09 -2.55
N ILE A 237 0.08 6.78 -3.05
CA ILE A 237 -0.19 6.87 -4.50
C ILE A 237 0.45 8.09 -5.17
N THR A 238 0.83 9.12 -4.41
CA THR A 238 1.45 10.34 -4.96
C THR A 238 2.95 10.37 -4.72
N VAL A 239 3.42 10.16 -3.49
CA VAL A 239 4.84 10.32 -3.12
C VAL A 239 5.62 9.03 -3.36
N LEU A 240 5.03 7.88 -3.01
CA LEU A 240 5.68 6.58 -3.18
C LEU A 240 5.24 5.87 -4.47
N GLY A 241 4.20 6.37 -5.15
CA GLY A 241 3.22 5.61 -5.94
C GLY A 241 3.57 5.12 -7.34
N ASN A 242 4.84 5.03 -7.74
CA ASN A 242 5.16 4.48 -9.07
C ASN A 242 5.12 2.95 -9.13
N GLU A 243 5.24 2.25 -8.00
CA GLU A 243 5.34 0.78 -7.98
C GLU A 243 4.44 0.10 -6.94
N TYR A 244 3.76 0.89 -6.09
CA TYR A 244 2.93 0.37 -5.00
C TYR A 244 1.46 0.22 -5.38
N GLN A 245 0.89 -0.93 -5.02
CA GLN A 245 -0.48 -1.30 -5.33
C GLN A 245 -1.21 -1.69 -4.03
N MET A 246 -2.32 -1.03 -3.72
CA MET A 246 -3.14 -1.37 -2.57
C MET A 246 -3.72 -2.78 -2.72
N LYS A 247 -3.66 -3.55 -1.63
CA LYS A 247 -4.28 -4.87 -1.48
C LYS A 247 -5.36 -4.90 -0.42
N ILE A 248 -5.15 -4.20 0.69
CA ILE A 248 -6.14 -4.00 1.74
C ILE A 248 -6.16 -2.51 2.10
N GLY A 249 -7.37 -1.98 2.29
CA GLY A 249 -7.64 -0.75 3.02
C GLY A 249 -8.86 -0.97 3.91
N LYS A 250 -9.45 0.12 4.41
CA LYS A 250 -10.69 0.10 5.22
C LYS A 250 -11.77 -0.83 4.67
N ALA A 251 -12.26 -1.72 5.51
CA ALA A 251 -13.33 -2.65 5.18
C ALA A 251 -14.71 -1.96 5.19
N SER A 252 -15.64 -2.44 4.35
CA SER A 252 -17.01 -1.92 4.28
C SER A 252 -17.83 -2.21 5.54
N SER A 253 -17.45 -3.22 6.32
CA SER A 253 -18.10 -3.60 7.58
C SER A 253 -17.81 -2.65 8.74
N GLY A 254 -16.95 -1.64 8.56
CA GLY A 254 -16.52 -0.72 9.61
C GLY A 254 -15.66 -1.35 10.71
N ARG A 255 -15.33 -2.65 10.62
CA ARG A 255 -14.47 -3.35 11.58
C ARG A 255 -13.01 -2.99 11.35
N THR A 256 -12.25 -2.89 12.45
CA THR A 256 -10.80 -2.77 12.41
C THR A 256 -10.23 -4.11 11.94
N ASN A 257 -9.55 -4.12 10.78
CA ASN A 257 -8.78 -5.28 10.30
C ASN A 257 -7.57 -5.59 11.21
N GLY A 258 -7.39 -4.87 12.32
CA GLY A 258 -6.13 -4.71 13.05
C GLY A 258 -5.11 -3.88 12.28
N ILE A 259 -5.01 -4.07 10.96
CA ILE A 259 -4.12 -3.37 10.04
C ILE A 259 -4.92 -2.39 9.18
N ASP A 260 -4.52 -1.11 9.16
CA ASP A 260 -5.22 -0.09 8.37
C ASP A 260 -5.10 -0.36 6.86
N GLN A 261 -3.87 -0.55 6.36
CA GLN A 261 -3.64 -0.77 4.94
C GLN A 261 -2.52 -1.78 4.67
N ILE A 262 -2.66 -2.52 3.57
CA ILE A 262 -1.61 -3.38 3.02
C ILE A 262 -1.36 -2.98 1.58
N TRP A 263 -0.11 -2.67 1.28
CA TRP A 263 0.36 -2.29 -0.04
C TRP A 263 1.40 -3.28 -0.54
N VAL A 264 1.57 -3.34 -1.86
CA VAL A 264 2.49 -4.25 -2.52
C VAL A 264 3.33 -3.51 -3.52
N LYS A 265 4.65 -3.59 -3.39
CA LYS A 265 5.58 -3.21 -4.44
C LYS A 265 5.67 -4.33 -5.47
N ARG A 266 5.41 -4.02 -6.74
CA ARG A 266 5.69 -4.93 -7.85
C ARG A 266 6.69 -4.33 -8.80
N ASN A 267 7.58 -5.17 -9.28
CA ASN A 267 8.40 -4.84 -10.42
C ASN A 267 7.51 -4.48 -11.63
N LEU A 268 7.74 -3.33 -12.25
CA LEU A 268 6.94 -2.87 -13.40
C LEU A 268 7.06 -3.83 -14.60
N ILE A 269 8.27 -4.31 -14.88
CA ILE A 269 8.60 -5.11 -16.07
C ILE A 269 8.19 -6.57 -15.91
N SER A 270 8.38 -7.18 -14.74
CA SER A 270 8.07 -8.61 -14.52
C SER A 270 6.72 -8.84 -13.82
N GLY A 271 6.20 -7.84 -13.10
CA GLY A 271 4.99 -7.97 -12.27
C GLY A 271 5.16 -8.87 -11.05
N VAL A 272 6.39 -9.27 -10.72
CA VAL A 272 6.75 -10.02 -9.51
C VAL A 272 6.57 -9.13 -8.28
N VAL A 273 6.13 -9.71 -7.17
CA VAL A 273 6.06 -8.97 -5.88
C VAL A 273 7.47 -8.89 -5.32
N GLU A 274 7.91 -7.68 -5.02
CA GLU A 274 9.21 -7.43 -4.39
C GLU A 274 9.03 -7.20 -2.89
N GLU A 275 7.97 -6.49 -2.50
CA GLU A 275 7.75 -6.09 -1.11
C GLU A 275 6.26 -6.03 -0.76
N TYR A 276 5.93 -6.40 0.47
CA TYR A 276 4.66 -6.09 1.14
C TYR A 276 4.90 -4.98 2.17
N ILE A 277 4.05 -3.96 2.19
CA ILE A 277 4.10 -2.90 3.20
C ILE A 277 2.82 -2.97 4.04
N ILE A 278 3.00 -3.18 5.33
CA ILE A 278 1.98 -3.09 6.37
C ILE A 278 1.98 -1.66 6.89
N VAL A 279 0.89 -0.94 6.73
CA VAL A 279 0.79 0.49 7.05
C VAL A 279 -0.15 0.69 8.22
N GLU A 280 0.33 1.44 9.20
CA GLU A 280 -0.45 1.96 10.33
C GLU A 280 -0.56 3.47 10.23
N CYS A 281 -1.77 3.99 10.43
CA CYS A 281 -2.12 5.38 10.15
C CYS A 281 -2.48 6.10 11.45
N LYS A 282 -1.72 7.15 11.80
CA LYS A 282 -1.93 7.93 13.03
C LYS A 282 -2.43 9.33 12.70
N GLY A 283 -3.74 9.45 12.51
CA GLY A 283 -4.32 10.72 12.10
C GLY A 283 -4.59 11.69 13.22
N SER A 284 -3.83 11.77 14.32
CA SER A 284 -3.84 12.92 15.24
C SER A 284 -2.49 13.15 15.90
N VAL A 285 -2.25 14.38 16.39
CA VAL A 285 -1.01 14.74 17.10
C VAL A 285 -0.83 13.98 18.41
N ASP A 286 -1.93 13.61 19.06
CA ASP A 286 -1.96 12.83 20.30
C ASP A 286 -2.04 11.32 20.04
N ALA A 287 -2.27 10.91 18.79
CA ALA A 287 -2.27 9.52 18.37
C ALA A 287 -0.84 9.00 18.41
N SER A 288 -0.44 8.62 19.61
CA SER A 288 0.72 7.80 19.84
C SER A 288 0.33 6.36 19.51
N LEU A 289 1.32 5.56 19.12
CA LEU A 289 1.26 4.11 19.28
C LEU A 289 1.28 3.84 20.79
N ASN A 290 0.19 4.16 21.49
CA ASN A 290 0.10 3.88 22.92
C ASN A 290 -0.14 2.39 23.11
N GLU A 291 0.46 1.89 24.19
CA GLU A 291 0.32 0.56 24.73
C GLU A 291 -1.12 0.05 24.62
N ALA A 292 -1.42 -0.69 23.56
CA ALA A 292 -2.72 -1.33 23.39
C ALA A 292 -2.85 -2.49 24.39
N LYS A 293 -3.03 -2.19 25.69
CA LYS A 293 -3.05 -3.12 26.84
C LYS A 293 -1.81 -4.04 26.99
N TYR A 294 -0.95 -4.14 25.97
CA TYR A 294 0.14 -5.10 25.80
C TYR A 294 1.40 -4.48 25.13
N GLY A 295 1.33 -3.31 24.48
CA GLY A 295 2.53 -2.65 23.92
C GLY A 295 3.04 -3.18 22.58
N TRP A 296 2.28 -4.03 21.87
CA TRP A 296 2.79 -4.77 20.71
C TRP A 296 2.47 -4.17 19.34
N GLN A 297 1.71 -3.07 19.24
CA GLN A 297 1.24 -2.58 17.93
C GLN A 297 2.42 -2.29 16.99
N MET A 298 2.35 -2.82 15.77
CA MET A 298 3.43 -2.78 14.76
C MET A 298 4.74 -3.48 15.17
N SER A 299 4.72 -4.36 16.17
CA SER A 299 5.78 -5.36 16.38
C SER A 299 5.61 -6.54 15.41
N PRO A 300 6.67 -7.33 15.15
CA PRO A 300 6.56 -8.57 14.39
C PRO A 300 5.48 -9.53 14.93
N CYS A 301 5.38 -9.67 16.27
CA CYS A 301 4.36 -10.49 16.92
C CYS A 301 2.94 -10.03 16.57
N TRP A 302 2.69 -8.72 16.64
CA TRP A 302 1.37 -8.17 16.36
C TRP A 302 0.99 -8.29 14.89
N VAL A 303 1.94 -8.04 13.97
CA VAL A 303 1.70 -8.20 12.53
C VAL A 303 1.31 -9.65 12.23
N PHE A 304 2.04 -10.62 12.77
CA PHE A 304 1.72 -12.04 12.61
C PHE A 304 0.34 -12.37 13.18
N TYR A 305 0.03 -11.93 14.42
CA TYR A 305 -1.27 -12.10 15.06
C TYR A 305 -2.42 -11.54 14.21
N CYS A 306 -2.28 -10.31 13.71
CA CYS A 306 -3.30 -9.68 12.88
C CYS A 306 -3.50 -10.41 11.56
N LEU A 307 -2.43 -10.89 10.91
CA LEU A 307 -2.51 -11.62 9.65
C LEU A 307 -3.21 -12.97 9.82
N VAL A 308 -2.87 -13.77 10.84
CA VAL A 308 -3.60 -15.02 11.13
C VAL A 308 -5.05 -14.70 11.50
N GLY A 309 -5.27 -13.69 12.34
CA GLY A 309 -6.59 -13.24 12.76
C GLY A 309 -7.49 -12.77 11.61
N LEU A 310 -6.92 -12.18 10.55
CA LEU A 310 -7.64 -11.76 9.35
C LEU A 310 -8.26 -12.93 8.57
N LEU A 311 -7.68 -14.12 8.67
CA LEU A 311 -8.19 -15.34 8.01
C LEU A 311 -9.00 -16.25 8.93
N GLY A 312 -8.92 -16.02 10.24
CA GLY A 312 -9.58 -16.83 11.25
C GLY A 312 -11.06 -16.50 11.45
N THR A 313 -11.63 -17.05 12.52
CA THR A 313 -13.00 -16.76 12.98
C THR A 313 -13.04 -15.75 14.12
N ASN A 314 -11.90 -15.13 14.46
CA ASN A 314 -11.81 -14.15 15.54
C ASN A 314 -12.62 -12.89 15.16
N GLY A 315 -13.82 -12.75 15.72
CA GLY A 315 -14.79 -11.72 15.33
C GLY A 315 -14.31 -10.27 15.46
N ASN A 316 -13.23 -10.01 16.20
CA ASN A 316 -12.66 -8.67 16.37
C ASN A 316 -11.70 -8.25 15.25
N LEU A 317 -11.18 -9.21 14.46
CA LEU A 317 -10.23 -8.96 13.36
C LEU A 317 -10.73 -9.51 12.02
N ALA A 318 -11.44 -10.64 12.06
CA ALA A 318 -11.94 -11.32 10.89
C ALA A 318 -13.24 -10.70 10.39
N SER A 319 -13.39 -10.74 9.06
CA SER A 319 -14.67 -10.53 8.42
C SER A 319 -15.61 -11.70 8.75
N THR A 320 -16.87 -11.42 9.07
CA THR A 320 -17.91 -12.46 9.18
C THR A 320 -18.39 -12.94 7.81
N SER A 321 -17.93 -12.30 6.71
CA SER A 321 -18.23 -12.73 5.35
C SER A 321 -17.19 -13.73 4.87
N THR A 322 -17.62 -14.97 4.62
CA THR A 322 -16.78 -16.01 4.01
C THR A 322 -16.18 -15.57 2.68
N THR A 323 -16.95 -14.85 1.85
CA THR A 323 -16.49 -14.31 0.56
C THR A 323 -15.31 -13.35 0.72
N ASP A 324 -15.33 -12.48 1.73
CA ASP A 324 -14.24 -11.53 2.01
C ASP A 324 -12.99 -12.24 2.55
N VAL A 325 -13.17 -13.25 3.41
CA VAL A 325 -12.07 -14.10 3.88
C VAL A 325 -11.39 -14.78 2.69
N PHE A 326 -12.14 -15.47 1.83
CA PHE A 326 -11.59 -16.12 0.63
C PHE A 326 -10.86 -15.15 -0.30
N ALA A 327 -11.38 -13.93 -0.47
CA ALA A 327 -10.74 -12.90 -1.29
C ALA A 327 -9.37 -12.45 -0.74
N LYS A 328 -9.16 -12.54 0.57
CA LYS A 328 -7.92 -12.13 1.26
C LYS A 328 -6.95 -13.30 1.47
N THR A 329 -7.43 -14.55 1.57
CA THR A 329 -6.65 -15.76 1.89
C THR A 329 -5.34 -15.88 1.13
N THR A 330 -5.38 -15.82 -0.20
CA THR A 330 -4.17 -16.05 -1.01
C THR A 330 -3.10 -15.00 -0.75
N MET A 331 -3.50 -13.76 -0.47
CA MET A 331 -2.56 -12.67 -0.25
C MET A 331 -1.97 -12.76 1.16
N VAL A 332 -2.81 -12.96 2.19
CA VAL A 332 -2.34 -13.06 3.58
C VAL A 332 -1.43 -14.27 3.78
N ARG A 333 -1.73 -15.43 3.18
CA ARG A 333 -0.84 -16.60 3.21
C ARG A 333 0.55 -16.25 2.67
N LYS A 334 0.64 -15.55 1.54
CA LYS A 334 1.92 -15.13 0.97
C LYS A 334 2.70 -14.16 1.86
N ILE A 335 2.02 -13.32 2.63
CA ILE A 335 2.69 -12.44 3.61
C ILE A 335 3.19 -13.26 4.80
N LEU A 336 2.36 -14.16 5.34
CA LEU A 336 2.76 -15.05 6.43
C LEU A 336 3.95 -15.94 6.02
N ASP A 337 3.93 -16.49 4.81
CA ASP A 337 5.04 -17.25 4.24
C ASP A 337 6.31 -16.40 4.12
N ALA A 338 6.17 -15.15 3.65
CA ALA A 338 7.28 -14.21 3.54
C ALA A 338 7.88 -13.81 4.90
N LEU A 339 7.10 -13.82 5.99
CA LEU A 339 7.62 -13.57 7.33
C LEU A 339 8.50 -14.72 7.83
N ILE A 340 8.23 -15.97 7.45
CA ILE A 340 8.90 -17.17 7.99
C ILE A 340 9.92 -17.79 7.02
N ASN A 341 10.14 -17.16 5.87
CA ASN A 341 11.12 -17.60 4.87
C ASN A 341 12.07 -16.44 4.54
N PRO A 342 13.38 -16.71 4.40
CA PRO A 342 14.34 -15.68 4.03
C PRO A 342 14.17 -15.26 2.57
N GLY A 343 14.45 -13.99 2.28
CA GLY A 343 14.49 -13.43 0.93
C GLY A 343 13.20 -12.75 0.47
N PRO A 344 13.12 -12.33 -0.81
CA PRO A 344 11.94 -11.65 -1.33
C PRO A 344 10.75 -12.60 -1.54
N PRO A 345 9.51 -12.10 -1.43
CA PRO A 345 9.18 -10.70 -1.13
C PRO A 345 9.38 -10.38 0.36
N VAL A 346 9.97 -9.23 0.67
CA VAL A 346 10.12 -8.79 2.07
C VAL A 346 8.82 -8.20 2.60
N VAL A 347 8.57 -8.31 3.90
CA VAL A 347 7.44 -7.65 4.57
C VAL A 347 7.98 -6.49 5.40
N LYS A 348 7.51 -5.27 5.18
CA LYS A 348 7.96 -4.06 5.88
C LYS A 348 6.82 -3.41 6.66
N GLY A 349 7.17 -2.74 7.76
CA GLY A 349 6.26 -1.89 8.51
C GLY A 349 6.46 -0.42 8.18
N LEU A 350 5.36 0.31 8.00
CA LEU A 350 5.38 1.76 7.82
C LEU A 350 4.33 2.40 8.73
N VAL A 351 4.73 3.43 9.47
CA VAL A 351 3.80 4.29 10.22
C VAL A 351 3.73 5.63 9.52
N ILE A 352 2.52 6.12 9.28
CA ILE A 352 2.28 7.44 8.70
C ILE A 352 1.47 8.28 9.69
N GLN A 353 2.04 9.42 10.07
CA GLN A 353 1.43 10.37 10.99
C GLN A 353 1.31 11.75 10.30
N PRO A 354 0.13 12.10 9.76
CA PRO A 354 -0.06 13.35 9.03
C PRO A 354 -0.07 14.62 9.89
N MET A 355 -0.05 14.50 11.21
CA MET A 355 0.09 15.66 12.11
C MET A 355 1.07 15.35 13.23
N THR A 356 2.06 16.23 13.44
CA THR A 356 3.05 16.08 14.52
C THR A 356 2.96 17.23 15.53
N LYS A 357 3.38 17.00 16.77
CA LYS A 357 3.47 18.04 17.82
C LYS A 357 4.71 18.94 17.69
N SER A 358 5.41 18.92 16.56
CA SER A 358 6.72 19.56 16.46
C SER A 358 6.61 21.09 16.54
N VAL A 359 7.24 21.67 17.56
CA VAL A 359 7.33 23.14 17.74
C VAL A 359 8.20 23.79 16.65
N THR A 360 9.17 23.05 16.11
CA THR A 360 10.10 23.53 15.08
C THR A 360 9.66 23.19 13.66
N ALA A 361 8.71 22.28 13.49
CA ALA A 361 8.19 21.83 12.19
C ALA A 361 6.69 21.50 12.26
N PRO A 362 5.81 22.48 12.53
CA PRO A 362 4.39 22.24 12.76
C PRO A 362 3.63 21.73 11.51
N ASN A 363 4.20 21.87 10.32
CA ASN A 363 3.56 21.57 9.03
C ASN A 363 4.30 20.44 8.28
N ASN A 364 4.47 19.29 8.93
CA ASN A 364 5.10 18.12 8.33
C ASN A 364 4.27 16.85 8.52
N ILE A 365 4.53 15.86 7.67
CA ILE A 365 4.06 14.49 7.86
C ILE A 365 5.24 13.65 8.28
N GLU A 366 5.12 12.93 9.39
CA GLU A 366 6.12 11.96 9.81
C GLU A 366 5.80 10.59 9.19
N MET A 367 6.81 9.99 8.58
CA MET A 367 6.83 8.61 8.14
C MET A 367 7.92 7.86 8.90
N VAL A 368 7.57 6.71 9.48
CA VAL A 368 8.53 5.86 10.20
C VAL A 368 8.57 4.50 9.52
N ASP A 369 9.67 4.22 8.82
CA ASP A 369 9.95 2.90 8.22
C ASP A 369 10.52 1.97 9.30
N LEU A 370 9.76 0.97 9.72
CA LEU A 370 10.14 0.03 10.78
C LEU A 370 11.10 -1.07 10.29
N GLY A 371 11.45 -1.06 9.00
CA GLY A 371 12.28 -2.07 8.35
C GLY A 371 11.53 -3.38 8.08
N ALA A 372 12.28 -4.41 7.69
CA ALA A 372 11.72 -5.70 7.29
C ALA A 372 11.37 -6.58 8.50
N TYR A 373 10.10 -6.95 8.65
CA TYR A 373 9.68 -8.01 9.56
C TYR A 373 10.17 -9.36 9.04
N ASP A 374 10.76 -10.14 9.95
CA ASP A 374 11.19 -11.51 9.73
C ASP A 374 10.95 -12.29 11.03
N LEU A 375 10.55 -13.54 10.87
CA LEU A 375 10.24 -14.52 11.91
C LEU A 375 10.85 -15.88 11.58
N VAL A 376 11.89 -15.94 10.73
CA VAL A 376 12.53 -17.20 10.30
C VAL A 376 13.10 -17.95 11.50
N GLU A 377 13.79 -17.24 12.40
CA GLU A 377 14.36 -17.82 13.62
C GLU A 377 13.25 -18.33 14.56
N GLN A 378 12.22 -17.52 14.78
CA GLN A 378 11.08 -17.86 15.63
C GLN A 378 10.33 -19.08 15.10
N TYR A 379 10.09 -19.15 13.79
CA TYR A 379 9.52 -20.31 13.14
C TYR A 379 10.41 -21.54 13.34
N THR A 380 11.72 -21.43 13.08
CA THR A 380 12.67 -22.54 13.21
C THR A 380 12.71 -23.08 14.64
N ASN A 381 12.73 -22.20 15.63
CA ASN A 381 12.71 -22.57 17.05
C ASN A 381 11.38 -23.17 17.48
N ALA A 382 10.25 -22.62 16.99
CA ALA A 382 8.92 -23.15 17.25
C ALA A 382 8.75 -24.57 16.66
N ALA A 383 9.18 -24.77 15.41
CA ALA A 383 9.14 -26.05 14.73
C ALA A 383 10.12 -27.08 15.33
N ALA A 384 11.30 -26.65 15.77
CA ALA A 384 12.27 -27.52 16.46
C ALA A 384 11.77 -27.99 17.84
N GLY A 385 10.83 -27.26 18.45
CA GLY A 385 10.11 -27.68 19.65
C GLY A 385 9.29 -28.97 19.47
N HIS A 386 9.03 -29.40 18.24
CA HIS A 386 8.40 -30.69 17.92
C HIS A 386 9.40 -31.84 17.67
N SER A 387 10.71 -31.60 17.72
CA SER A 387 11.72 -32.62 17.40
C SER A 387 12.94 -32.69 18.33
N LYS A 388 13.08 -31.80 19.33
CA LYS A 388 14.28 -31.76 20.19
C LYS A 388 14.20 -32.39 21.59
N PHE A 389 13.07 -32.97 22.02
CA PHE A 389 12.96 -33.57 23.37
C PHE A 389 12.38 -34.98 23.44
N HIS A 390 12.45 -35.79 22.38
CA HIS A 390 12.18 -37.22 22.53
C HIS A 390 13.38 -38.04 23.05
N ASN A 391 14.63 -37.54 22.92
CA ASN A 391 15.84 -38.29 23.30
C ASN A 391 16.95 -37.47 23.97
N ALA A 392 16.71 -36.22 24.39
CA ALA A 392 17.71 -35.47 25.15
C ALA A 392 17.73 -35.99 26.59
N GLN A 393 18.89 -36.51 27.05
CA GLN A 393 19.07 -36.94 28.43
C GLN A 393 18.67 -35.81 29.39
N VAL A 394 17.74 -36.13 30.30
CA VAL A 394 17.45 -35.29 31.46
C VAL A 394 18.74 -35.18 32.26
N PHE A 395 19.28 -33.97 32.34
CA PHE A 395 20.40 -33.68 33.23
C PHE A 395 19.91 -33.81 34.68
N THR A 396 20.05 -35.00 35.26
CA THR A 396 19.87 -35.21 36.70
C THR A 396 21.18 -34.84 37.38
N GLY A 397 21.39 -33.55 37.57
CA GLY A 397 22.57 -33.06 38.27
C GLY A 397 22.70 -33.72 39.65
N THR A 398 23.86 -34.34 39.89
CA THR A 398 24.46 -34.35 41.21
C THR A 398 25.84 -33.72 41.05
N LEU A 399 25.94 -32.48 41.54
CA LEU A 399 27.22 -31.82 41.79
C LEU A 399 27.89 -32.57 42.94
N PHE A 400 29.06 -33.16 42.69
CA PHE A 400 30.31 -33.05 43.47
C PHE A 400 31.47 -33.61 42.66
#